data_AF-A0A4P6ZZ21-F1
#
_entry.id   AF-A0A4P6ZZ21-F1
#
_cell.length_a   1.000
_cell.length_b   1.000
_cell.length_c   1.000
_cell.angle_alpha   90.00
_cell.angle_beta   90.00
_cell.angle_gamma   90.00
#
_symmetry.space_group_name_H-M   'P 1'
#
loop_
_entity.id
_entity.type
_entity.pdbx_description
1 polymer ?
#
loop_
_entity_poly.entity_id
_entity_poly.type
_entity_poly.pdbx_seq_one_letter_code
_entity_poly.pdbx_strand_id
1 'polypeptide(L)'
;MTDKPFSVNEALRFARHDFLNQLQLIKMNIDLARLEEAKAAIDHYTSEVKAIYELTKLNIPFTSEWLQTANWRFLGFQFNITSHIETSCNESLDEQIYNVLDQATNLLHNQLDPFVEQQLHIHIVSIPSEFRITFEATGQWESIAQEISCEPQVTLTHECKTTKKWRFHIEESKEG
;
A
#
# COMPACT_ATOMS: atom_id res chain seq x y z
N MET A 1 -21.65 11.89 4.10
CA MET A 1 -22.04 10.97 3.01
C MET A 1 -22.15 9.60 3.62
N THR A 2 -23.20 8.83 3.32
CA THR A 2 -23.41 7.48 3.86
C THR A 2 -22.31 6.56 3.34
N ASP A 3 -21.31 6.27 4.19
CA ASP A 3 -20.29 5.25 3.93
C ASP A 3 -21.00 3.91 3.75
N LYS A 4 -21.08 3.46 2.52
CA LYS A 4 -21.42 2.08 2.23
C LYS A 4 -20.15 1.30 2.56
N PRO A 5 -20.16 0.38 3.54
CA PRO A 5 -18.97 -0.36 3.91
C PRO A 5 -18.47 -1.09 2.66
N PHE A 6 -17.17 -0.91 2.35
CA PHE A 6 -16.51 -1.56 1.21
C PHE A 6 -16.70 -3.07 1.34
N SER A 7 -17.61 -3.61 0.54
CA SER A 7 -18.05 -5.00 0.72
C SER A 7 -17.14 -5.96 -0.03
N VAL A 8 -17.09 -7.22 0.41
CA VAL A 8 -16.41 -8.31 -0.32
C VAL A 8 -16.87 -8.39 -1.79
N ASN A 9 -18.16 -8.12 -2.05
CA ASN A 9 -18.69 -8.10 -3.41
C ASN A 9 -18.06 -7.00 -4.27
N GLU A 10 -17.87 -5.80 -3.69
CA GLU A 10 -17.23 -4.69 -4.37
C GLU A 10 -15.75 -4.94 -4.60
N ALA A 11 -15.04 -5.47 -3.60
CA ALA A 11 -13.64 -5.90 -3.73
C ALA A 11 -13.47 -6.88 -4.91
N LEU A 12 -14.30 -7.91 -4.98
CA LEU A 12 -14.27 -8.89 -6.08
C LEU A 12 -14.61 -8.27 -7.43
N ARG A 13 -15.53 -7.30 -7.47
CA ARG A 13 -15.88 -6.59 -8.71
C ARG A 13 -14.69 -5.78 -9.23
N PHE A 14 -14.01 -5.04 -8.35
CA PHE A 14 -12.83 -4.26 -8.72
C PHE A 14 -11.67 -5.16 -9.15
N ALA A 15 -11.37 -6.22 -8.38
CA ALA A 15 -10.33 -7.19 -8.74
C ALA A 15 -10.54 -7.80 -10.14
N ARG A 16 -11.79 -8.17 -10.46
CA ARG A 16 -12.14 -8.72 -11.79
C ARG A 16 -12.01 -7.68 -12.90
N HIS A 17 -12.40 -6.45 -12.62
CA HIS A 17 -12.27 -5.35 -13.58
C HIS A 17 -10.80 -5.07 -13.89
N ASP A 18 -9.96 -4.97 -12.87
CA ASP A 18 -8.53 -4.72 -13.03
C ASP A 18 -7.84 -5.87 -13.77
N PHE A 19 -8.18 -7.12 -13.42
CA PHE A 19 -7.70 -8.30 -14.16
C PHE A 19 -8.09 -8.26 -15.64
N LEU A 20 -9.32 -7.88 -15.98
CA LEU A 20 -9.75 -7.72 -17.37
C LEU A 20 -8.97 -6.62 -18.09
N ASN A 21 -8.70 -5.49 -17.43
CA ASN A 21 -7.93 -4.39 -18.01
C ASN A 21 -6.48 -4.79 -18.27
N GLN A 22 -5.86 -5.51 -17.34
CA GLN A 22 -4.51 -6.06 -17.49
C GLN A 22 -4.43 -6.99 -18.71
N LEU A 23 -5.39 -7.90 -18.86
CA LEU A 23 -5.48 -8.79 -20.02
C LEU A 23 -5.70 -8.02 -21.34
N GLN A 24 -6.54 -6.99 -21.33
CA GLN A 24 -6.78 -6.14 -22.50
C GLN A 24 -5.51 -5.39 -22.93
N LEU A 25 -4.73 -4.85 -21.98
CA LEU A 25 -3.48 -4.16 -22.27
C LEU A 25 -2.45 -5.11 -22.90
N ILE A 26 -2.30 -6.30 -22.32
CA ILE A 26 -1.42 -7.35 -22.88
C ILE A 26 -1.86 -7.71 -24.29
N LYS A 27 -3.16 -7.99 -24.51
CA LYS A 27 -3.71 -8.32 -25.82
C LYS A 27 -3.48 -7.20 -26.83
N MET A 28 -3.71 -5.94 -26.46
CA MET A 28 -3.49 -4.79 -27.34
C MET A 28 -2.03 -4.70 -27.79
N ASN A 29 -1.07 -4.88 -26.88
CA ASN A 29 0.35 -4.88 -27.25
C ASN A 29 0.68 -6.03 -28.22
N ILE A 30 0.13 -7.23 -28.01
CA ILE A 30 0.29 -8.36 -28.93
C ILE A 30 -0.30 -8.03 -30.31
N ASP A 31 -1.52 -7.49 -30.36
CA ASP A 31 -2.21 -7.12 -31.61
C ASP A 31 -1.43 -6.04 -32.40
N LEU A 32 -0.65 -5.20 -31.71
CA LEU A 32 0.24 -4.18 -32.29
C LEU A 32 1.65 -4.70 -32.60
N ALA A 33 1.90 -6.02 -32.49
CA ALA A 33 3.21 -6.65 -32.64
C ALA A 33 4.31 -6.12 -31.68
N ARG A 34 3.89 -5.55 -30.54
CA ARG A 34 4.73 -5.03 -29.45
C ARG A 34 4.97 -6.11 -28.40
N LEU A 35 5.71 -7.15 -28.79
CA LEU A 35 5.88 -8.36 -27.97
C LEU A 35 6.72 -8.12 -26.71
N GLU A 36 7.70 -7.23 -26.76
CA GLU A 36 8.54 -6.94 -25.58
C GLU A 36 7.74 -6.16 -24.53
N GLU A 37 6.89 -5.22 -24.96
CA GLU A 37 5.98 -4.48 -24.10
C GLU A 37 4.91 -5.38 -23.48
N ALA A 38 4.41 -6.37 -24.23
CA ALA A 38 3.49 -7.38 -23.71
C ALA A 38 4.16 -8.23 -22.61
N LYS A 39 5.40 -8.67 -22.81
CA LYS A 39 6.18 -9.41 -21.79
C LYS A 39 6.44 -8.56 -20.56
N ALA A 40 6.87 -7.31 -20.74
CA ALA A 40 7.11 -6.38 -19.65
C ALA A 40 5.85 -6.16 -18.80
N ALA A 41 4.67 -6.06 -19.43
CA ALA A 41 3.40 -5.97 -18.72
C ALA A 41 3.10 -7.23 -17.89
N ILE A 42 3.32 -8.43 -18.47
CA ILE A 42 3.15 -9.70 -17.76
C ILE A 42 4.09 -9.78 -16.53
N ASP A 43 5.36 -9.43 -16.72
CA ASP A 43 6.35 -9.46 -15.63
C ASP A 43 5.99 -8.47 -14.51
N HIS A 44 5.53 -7.27 -14.89
CA HIS A 44 5.05 -6.27 -13.95
C HIS A 44 3.88 -6.79 -13.10
N TYR A 45 2.79 -7.26 -13.72
CA TYR A 45 1.63 -7.78 -12.99
C TYR A 45 1.96 -9.02 -12.16
N THR A 46 2.87 -9.88 -12.65
CA THR A 46 3.37 -11.02 -11.89
C THR A 46 4.10 -10.58 -10.62
N SER A 47 4.90 -9.51 -10.71
CA SER A 47 5.60 -8.93 -9.55
C SER A 47 4.64 -8.35 -8.52
N GLU A 48 3.61 -7.61 -8.96
CA GLU A 48 2.58 -7.06 -8.05
C GLU A 48 1.85 -8.17 -7.27
N VAL A 49 1.41 -9.23 -7.97
CA VAL A 49 0.72 -10.36 -7.33
C VAL A 49 1.65 -11.11 -6.36
N LYS A 50 2.93 -11.25 -6.71
CA LYS A 50 3.93 -11.86 -5.82
C LYS A 50 4.08 -11.07 -4.52
N ALA A 51 4.17 -9.74 -4.58
CA ALA A 51 4.27 -8.91 -3.38
C ALA A 51 3.09 -9.15 -2.43
N ILE A 52 1.87 -9.24 -2.96
CA ILE A 52 0.66 -9.55 -2.17
C ILE A 52 0.73 -10.96 -1.56
N TYR A 53 1.18 -11.96 -2.30
CA TYR A 53 1.34 -13.31 -1.78
C TYR A 53 2.39 -13.38 -0.66
N GLU A 54 3.48 -12.65 -0.79
CA GLU A 54 4.50 -12.57 0.26
C GLU A 54 3.92 -11.98 1.55
N LEU A 55 2.95 -11.04 1.49
CA LEU A 55 2.28 -10.51 2.68
C LEU A 55 1.61 -11.59 3.53
N THR A 56 1.13 -12.68 2.91
CA THR A 56 0.47 -13.76 3.68
C THR A 56 1.44 -14.46 4.64
N LYS A 57 2.76 -14.31 4.45
CA LYS A 57 3.79 -14.87 5.34
C LYS A 57 4.01 -14.03 6.61
N LEU A 58 3.60 -12.75 6.63
CA LEU A 58 3.79 -11.85 7.77
C LEU A 58 2.84 -12.14 8.96
N ASN A 59 1.73 -12.85 8.75
CA ASN A 59 0.69 -13.08 9.75
C ASN A 59 0.04 -11.78 10.31
N ILE A 60 -0.26 -10.82 9.44
CA ILE A 60 -0.92 -9.54 9.75
C ILE A 60 -2.21 -9.36 8.93
N PRO A 61 -3.30 -10.11 9.23
CA PRO A 61 -4.52 -10.12 8.42
C PRO A 61 -5.18 -8.75 8.21
N PHE A 62 -5.31 -7.89 9.24
CA PHE A 62 -5.96 -6.58 9.13
C PHE A 62 -5.18 -5.65 8.20
N THR A 63 -3.87 -5.58 8.39
CA THR A 63 -2.97 -4.81 7.53
C THR A 63 -2.96 -5.36 6.10
N SER A 64 -2.96 -6.68 5.93
CA SER A 64 -2.97 -7.33 4.61
C SER A 64 -4.25 -7.06 3.84
N GLU A 65 -5.41 -7.06 4.51
CA GLU A 65 -6.69 -6.69 3.89
C GLU A 65 -6.70 -5.21 3.49
N TRP A 66 -6.20 -4.34 4.37
CA TRP A 66 -6.07 -2.91 4.07
C TRP A 66 -5.20 -2.66 2.84
N LEU A 67 -4.02 -3.27 2.79
CA LEU A 67 -3.07 -3.13 1.67
C LEU A 67 -3.68 -3.62 0.34
N GLN A 68 -4.36 -4.76 0.34
CA GLN A 68 -4.99 -5.34 -0.85
C GLN A 68 -6.17 -4.52 -1.38
N THR A 69 -6.84 -3.75 -0.50
CA THR A 69 -8.03 -2.96 -0.86
C THR A 69 -7.73 -1.47 -1.01
N ALA A 70 -6.51 -1.02 -0.68
CA ALA A 70 -6.16 0.39 -0.59
C ALA A 70 -6.36 1.15 -1.92
N ASN A 71 -5.95 0.57 -3.06
CA ASN A 71 -6.13 1.16 -4.39
C ASN A 71 -7.59 1.47 -4.73
N TRP A 72 -8.55 0.73 -4.16
CA TRP A 72 -9.98 0.93 -4.41
C TRP A 72 -10.65 1.80 -3.35
N ARG A 73 -10.09 1.82 -2.14
CA ARG A 73 -10.61 2.61 -1.00
C ARG A 73 -10.18 4.07 -1.04
N PHE A 74 -8.93 4.33 -1.42
CA PHE A 74 -8.34 5.67 -1.40
C PHE A 74 -8.09 6.15 -2.82
N LEU A 75 -9.17 6.61 -3.46
CA LEU A 75 -9.12 7.12 -4.82
C LEU A 75 -8.15 8.30 -4.94
N GLY A 76 -7.47 8.44 -6.08
CA GLY A 76 -6.49 9.50 -6.31
C GLY A 76 -5.07 9.14 -5.92
N PHE A 77 -4.85 8.03 -5.22
CA PHE A 77 -3.54 7.41 -5.06
C PHE A 77 -3.32 6.25 -6.03
N GLN A 78 -2.09 6.14 -6.52
CA GLN A 78 -1.55 4.91 -7.08
C GLN A 78 -0.76 4.18 -5.99
N PHE A 79 -1.34 3.12 -5.42
CA PHE A 79 -0.64 2.29 -4.43
C PHE A 79 0.29 1.30 -5.11
N ASN A 80 1.50 1.22 -4.57
CA ASN A 80 2.48 0.21 -4.90
C ASN A 80 2.95 -0.48 -3.63
N ILE A 81 3.14 -1.79 -3.69
CA ILE A 81 3.62 -2.58 -2.55
C ILE A 81 4.85 -3.35 -3.00
N THR A 82 5.93 -3.28 -2.20
CA THR A 82 7.07 -4.16 -2.35
C THR A 82 7.42 -4.78 -1.02
N SER A 83 7.87 -6.03 -1.04
CA SER A 83 8.10 -6.78 0.20
C SER A 83 9.32 -7.69 0.09
N HIS A 84 10.01 -7.83 1.22
CA HIS A 84 11.04 -8.83 1.44
C HIS A 84 10.80 -9.49 2.80
N ILE A 85 10.20 -10.69 2.77
CA ILE A 85 9.66 -11.37 3.96
C ILE A 85 10.25 -12.78 4.06
N GLU A 86 11.07 -12.98 5.08
CA GLU A 86 11.67 -14.27 5.44
C GLU A 86 11.07 -14.83 6.74
N THR A 87 10.57 -13.95 7.61
CA THR A 87 9.97 -14.32 8.90
C THR A 87 8.59 -13.69 9.09
N SER A 88 7.74 -14.35 9.88
CA SER A 88 6.47 -13.77 10.32
C SER A 88 6.70 -12.62 11.31
N CYS A 89 5.76 -11.69 11.36
CA CYS A 89 5.71 -10.63 12.35
C CYS A 89 4.89 -11.10 13.57
N ASN A 90 5.01 -10.35 14.68
CA ASN A 90 4.15 -10.53 15.84
C ASN A 90 2.72 -10.08 15.51
N GLU A 91 1.74 -10.98 15.66
CA GLU A 91 0.33 -10.72 15.37
C GLU A 91 -0.24 -9.56 16.19
N SER A 92 0.31 -9.29 17.39
CA SER A 92 -0.13 -8.16 18.22
C SER A 92 0.14 -6.79 17.58
N LEU A 93 1.03 -6.71 16.59
CA LEU A 93 1.36 -5.48 15.88
C LEU A 93 0.38 -5.17 14.75
N ASP A 94 -0.44 -6.14 14.32
CA ASP A 94 -1.27 -6.01 13.12
C ASP A 94 -2.24 -4.82 13.22
N GLU A 95 -3.03 -4.74 14.29
CA GLU A 95 -4.01 -3.66 14.47
C GLU A 95 -3.33 -2.29 14.59
N GLN A 96 -2.15 -2.22 15.20
CA GLN A 96 -1.41 -0.97 15.35
C GLN A 96 -0.82 -0.47 14.04
N ILE A 97 -0.23 -1.38 13.26
CA ILE A 97 0.29 -1.07 11.92
C ILE A 97 -0.87 -0.59 11.04
N TYR A 98 -1.98 -1.33 11.02
CA TYR A 98 -3.20 -0.95 10.33
C TYR A 98 -3.65 0.47 10.71
N ASN A 99 -3.76 0.77 12.01
CA ASN A 99 -4.22 2.06 12.50
C ASN A 99 -3.30 3.21 12.09
N VAL A 100 -1.98 3.01 12.10
CA VAL A 100 -1.01 4.02 11.65
C VAL A 100 -1.13 4.28 10.15
N LEU A 101 -1.20 3.21 9.34
CA LEU A 101 -1.33 3.32 7.88
C LEU A 101 -2.66 3.98 7.47
N ASP A 102 -3.76 3.59 8.11
CA ASP A 102 -5.09 4.13 7.83
C ASP A 102 -5.19 5.61 8.22
N GLN A 103 -4.67 6.00 9.40
CA GLN A 103 -4.59 7.41 9.81
C GLN A 103 -3.76 8.23 8.82
N ALA A 104 -2.54 7.80 8.49
CA ALA A 104 -1.65 8.53 7.58
C ALA A 104 -2.29 8.74 6.20
N THR A 105 -2.90 7.68 5.67
CA THR A 105 -3.52 7.69 4.34
C THR A 105 -4.77 8.56 4.31
N ASN A 106 -5.63 8.49 5.34
CA ASN A 106 -6.81 9.37 5.44
C ASN A 106 -6.43 10.84 5.58
N LEU A 107 -5.39 11.15 6.35
CA LEU A 107 -4.88 12.52 6.49
C LEU A 107 -4.44 13.09 5.15
N LEU A 108 -3.75 12.30 4.33
CA LEU A 108 -3.36 12.73 2.99
C LEU A 108 -4.54 12.80 2.03
N HIS A 109 -5.39 11.77 2.00
CA HIS A 109 -6.49 11.63 1.06
C HIS A 109 -7.43 12.85 1.07
N ASN A 110 -7.65 13.43 2.26
CA ASN A 110 -8.48 14.62 2.42
C ASN A 110 -7.84 15.93 1.91
N GLN A 111 -6.54 15.92 1.62
CA GLN A 111 -5.73 17.10 1.30
C GLN A 111 -5.10 17.04 -0.10
N LEU A 112 -5.45 16.02 -0.90
CA LEU A 112 -4.84 15.80 -2.21
C LEU A 112 -5.20 16.91 -3.20
N ASP A 113 -4.21 17.32 -3.99
CA ASP A 113 -4.46 18.09 -5.20
C ASP A 113 -5.03 17.17 -6.30
N PRO A 114 -6.26 17.41 -6.79
CA PRO A 114 -6.91 16.56 -7.78
C PRO A 114 -6.28 16.62 -9.18
N PHE A 115 -5.37 17.57 -9.43
CA PHE A 115 -4.70 17.74 -10.72
C PHE A 115 -3.30 17.13 -10.77
N VAL A 116 -2.84 16.55 -9.65
CA VAL A 116 -1.53 15.93 -9.55
C VAL A 116 -1.70 14.45 -9.23
N GLU A 117 -0.96 13.63 -9.97
CA GLU A 117 -0.88 12.20 -9.69
C GLU A 117 -0.17 11.96 -8.35
N GLN A 118 -0.79 11.17 -7.49
CA GLN A 118 -0.28 10.87 -6.16
C GLN A 118 0.13 9.41 -6.12
N GLN A 119 1.34 9.15 -5.62
CA GLN A 119 1.85 7.79 -5.46
C GLN A 119 2.01 7.50 -3.97
N LEU A 120 1.60 6.31 -3.58
CA LEU A 120 1.83 5.81 -2.24
C LEU A 120 2.51 4.45 -2.33
N HIS A 121 3.77 4.40 -1.91
CA HIS A 121 4.57 3.20 -1.88
C HIS A 121 4.70 2.68 -0.45
N ILE A 122 4.33 1.42 -0.25
CA ILE A 122 4.56 0.70 0.99
C ILE A 122 5.66 -0.34 0.75
N HIS A 123 6.74 -0.24 1.52
CA HIS A 123 7.83 -1.21 1.48
C HIS A 123 7.93 -1.96 2.81
N ILE A 124 7.88 -3.28 2.77
CA ILE A 124 7.87 -4.12 3.97
C ILE A 124 9.10 -5.02 3.99
N VAL A 125 9.85 -4.95 5.09
CA VAL A 125 11.01 -5.81 5.37
C VAL A 125 10.70 -6.57 6.65
N SER A 126 10.75 -7.90 6.58
CA SER A 126 10.62 -8.79 7.73
C SER A 126 11.62 -9.93 7.62
N ILE A 127 12.74 -9.76 8.31
CA ILE A 127 13.85 -10.71 8.38
C ILE A 127 14.18 -10.97 9.86
N PRO A 128 14.93 -12.03 10.21
CA PRO A 128 15.18 -12.37 11.62
C PRO A 128 15.78 -11.26 12.48
N SER A 129 16.50 -10.30 11.88
CA SER A 129 17.17 -9.19 12.58
C SER A 129 16.40 -7.86 12.54
N GLU A 130 15.38 -7.75 11.69
CA GLU A 130 14.73 -6.48 11.39
C GLU A 130 13.29 -6.67 10.92
N PHE A 131 12.39 -5.94 11.55
CA PHE A 131 11.04 -5.71 11.06
C PHE A 131 10.84 -4.21 10.83
N ARG A 132 10.51 -3.82 9.60
CA ARG A 132 10.27 -2.43 9.22
C ARG A 132 9.23 -2.34 8.11
N ILE A 133 8.28 -1.43 8.29
CA ILE A 133 7.37 -0.98 7.25
C ILE A 133 7.70 0.47 6.92
N THR A 134 7.99 0.75 5.66
CA THR A 134 8.23 2.10 5.17
C THR A 134 7.01 2.58 4.41
N PHE A 135 6.47 3.71 4.84
CA PHE A 135 5.44 4.45 4.13
C PHE A 135 6.12 5.58 3.36
N GLU A 136 5.92 5.65 2.05
CA GLU A 136 6.40 6.75 1.21
C GLU A 136 5.30 7.26 0.29
N ALA A 137 4.78 8.45 0.59
CA ALA A 137 3.88 9.19 -0.30
C ALA A 137 4.65 10.26 -1.08
N THR A 138 4.36 10.38 -2.37
CA THR A 138 4.87 11.44 -3.26
C THR A 138 3.73 12.02 -4.09
N GLY A 139 3.74 13.34 -4.26
CA GLY A 139 2.72 14.04 -5.01
C GLY A 139 2.59 15.49 -4.57
N GLN A 140 1.35 15.95 -4.33
CA GLN A 140 1.04 17.32 -3.92
C GLN A 140 -0.23 17.33 -3.06
N TRP A 141 -0.12 17.88 -1.85
CA TRP A 141 -1.22 18.03 -0.90
C TRP A 141 -1.05 19.26 -0.02
N GLU A 142 -2.10 19.67 0.68
CA GLU A 142 -2.04 20.78 1.65
C GLU A 142 -1.25 20.42 2.93
N SER A 143 -0.87 21.42 3.73
CA SER A 143 -0.07 21.18 4.94
C SER A 143 -0.85 20.38 5.99
N ILE A 144 -0.31 19.23 6.39
CA ILE A 144 -0.92 18.35 7.40
C ILE A 144 -0.32 18.66 8.79
N ALA A 145 -1.05 19.43 9.59
CA ALA A 145 -0.67 19.76 10.96
C ALA A 145 -0.93 18.63 11.97
N GLN A 146 -1.84 17.70 11.65
CA GLN A 146 -2.16 16.57 12.53
C GLN A 146 -1.01 15.56 12.59
N GLU A 147 -0.76 15.06 13.79
CA GLU A 147 0.17 13.97 14.08
C GLU A 147 -0.54 12.63 14.06
N ILE A 148 0.20 11.57 13.73
CA ILE A 148 -0.32 10.20 13.76
C ILE A 148 -0.19 9.71 15.20
N SER A 149 -1.28 9.17 15.75
CA SER A 149 -1.22 8.50 17.04
C SER A 149 -0.70 7.08 16.86
N CYS A 150 0.35 6.71 17.60
CA CYS A 150 0.90 5.36 17.63
C CYS A 150 0.78 4.75 19.03
N GLU A 151 0.49 3.45 19.06
CA GLU A 151 0.49 2.67 20.30
C GLU A 151 1.92 2.28 20.71
N PRO A 152 2.17 1.95 21.99
CA PRO A 152 3.53 1.77 22.51
C PRO A 152 4.33 0.61 21.88
N GLN A 153 3.68 -0.36 21.24
CA GLN A 153 4.37 -1.54 20.69
C GLN A 153 4.99 -1.26 19.30
N VAL A 154 4.65 -0.12 18.68
CA VAL A 154 5.27 0.35 17.44
C VAL A 154 5.98 1.70 17.64
N THR A 155 7.16 1.83 17.04
CA THR A 155 7.90 3.09 16.99
C THR A 155 7.74 3.71 15.62
N LEU A 156 7.37 5.00 15.58
CA LEU A 156 7.19 5.77 14.35
C LEU A 156 8.37 6.74 14.17
N THR A 157 9.19 6.51 13.14
CA THR A 157 10.34 7.38 12.82
C THR A 157 10.06 8.15 11.53
N HIS A 158 9.87 9.46 11.63
CA HIS A 158 9.66 10.33 10.48
C HIS A 158 10.98 10.71 9.80
N GLU A 159 11.10 10.38 8.50
CA GLU A 159 12.26 10.78 7.68
C GLU A 159 12.01 12.15 7.01
N CYS A 160 10.82 12.34 6.42
CA CYS A 160 10.41 13.64 5.89
C CYS A 160 8.89 13.83 5.94
N LYS A 161 8.43 15.06 6.18
CA LYS A 161 7.01 15.44 6.06
C LYS A 161 6.93 16.83 5.44
N THR A 162 6.51 16.88 4.18
CA THR A 162 6.32 18.10 3.39
C THR A 162 4.98 18.05 2.67
N THR A 163 4.64 19.09 1.90
CA THR A 163 3.44 19.13 1.05
C THR A 163 3.57 18.35 -0.26
N LYS A 164 4.72 17.69 -0.49
CA LYS A 164 5.01 16.92 -1.72
C LYS A 164 5.54 15.51 -1.48
N LYS A 165 6.13 15.29 -0.30
CA LYS A 165 6.70 14.01 0.10
C LYS A 165 6.47 13.79 1.59
N TRP A 166 5.96 12.62 1.94
CA TRP A 166 5.85 12.16 3.32
C TRP A 166 6.42 10.75 3.39
N ARG A 167 7.47 10.59 4.20
CA ARG A 167 8.12 9.30 4.43
C ARG A 167 8.34 9.05 5.91
N PHE A 168 7.98 7.86 6.35
CA PHE A 168 8.25 7.39 7.72
C PHE A 168 8.41 5.88 7.77
N HIS A 169 8.98 5.42 8.88
CA HIS A 169 9.17 4.01 9.18
C HIS A 169 8.36 3.63 10.41
N ILE A 170 7.71 2.48 10.34
CA ILE A 170 7.09 1.77 11.46
C ILE A 170 8.02 0.60 11.79
N GLU A 171 8.48 0.54 13.03
CA GLU A 171 9.34 -0.51 13.55
C GLU A 171 8.74 -1.08 14.83
N GLU A 172 9.03 -2.34 15.15
CA GLU A 172 8.65 -2.92 16.44
C GLU A 172 9.43 -2.22 17.57
N SER A 173 8.73 -1.76 18.59
CA SER A 173 9.36 -1.16 19.76
C SER A 173 10.19 -2.20 20.49
N LYS A 174 11.49 -1.91 20.69
CA LYS A 174 12.43 -2.80 21.40
C LYS A 174 12.24 -2.82 22.92
N GLU A 175 11.19 -2.18 23.46
CA GLU A 175 10.87 -2.20 24.88
C GLU A 175 9.83 -3.28 25.18
N GLY A 176 10.35 -4.46 25.50
CA GLY A 176 9.64 -5.61 26.07
C GLY A 176 10.62 -6.56 26.75
#